data_AF-J8ZUJ8-F1
#
_entry.id   AF-J8ZUJ8-F1
#
_cell.length_a   1.000
_cell.length_b   1.000
_cell.length_c   1.000
_cell.angle_alpha   90.00
_cell.angle_beta   90.00
_cell.angle_gamma   90.00
#
_symmetry.space_group_name_H-M   'P 1'
#
loop_
_entity.id
_entity.type
_entity.pdbx_description
1 polymer ?
#
loop_
_entity_poly.entity_id
_entity_poly.type
_entity_poly.pdbx_seq_one_letter_code
_entity_poly.pdbx_strand_id
1 'polypeptide(L)'
;MKTKKKIDISDSSISSEELESESFSSDSSEVEYEIKTIDNSFEDQIKMFLKYSKKYDNIDKSAKDIMKKSIGSFSGDYLFAFAGFELFESHKKLLNKTLRKKCEKFCKQSDLKILIFEKFINLQYSAILKLLEKLIVPESNFLYISRCNLISKEEVKEMNEIFPEYSAEDLKLRPVFEEELFLLSDSLEKSSTSIEDAHFRIFLLNDECLKKYIAKISKEI
;
A
#
# COMPACT_ATOMS: atom_id res chain seq x y z
N MET A 1 39.15 -44.61 30.61
CA MET A 1 38.62 -44.95 31.96
C MET A 1 37.49 -43.99 32.27
N LYS A 2 36.41 -44.51 32.89
CA LYS A 2 35.14 -43.84 33.26
C LYS A 2 35.42 -42.59 34.12
N THR A 3 34.60 -41.53 34.11
CA THR A 3 33.24 -41.53 34.68
C THR A 3 32.35 -40.37 34.20
N LYS A 4 31.08 -40.74 33.95
CA LYS A 4 29.90 -39.89 33.85
C LYS A 4 29.63 -39.16 35.17
N LYS A 5 29.13 -37.93 35.11
CA LYS A 5 28.41 -37.30 36.22
C LYS A 5 26.95 -37.13 35.80
N LYS A 6 26.08 -37.89 36.46
CA LYS A 6 24.62 -37.87 36.39
C LYS A 6 24.14 -36.65 37.19
N ILE A 7 23.20 -35.89 36.64
CA ILE A 7 22.39 -34.94 37.41
C ILE A 7 20.99 -35.53 37.43
N ASP A 8 20.56 -35.97 38.60
CA ASP A 8 19.17 -36.27 38.92
C ASP A 8 18.51 -34.95 39.35
N ILE A 9 17.39 -34.59 38.72
CA ILE A 9 16.43 -33.62 39.26
C ILE A 9 15.08 -34.32 39.26
N SER A 10 14.59 -34.52 40.48
CA SER A 10 13.28 -35.06 40.84
C SER A 10 12.18 -34.00 40.76
N ASP A 11 11.01 -34.47 40.33
CA ASP A 11 9.63 -34.03 40.64
C ASP A 11 9.25 -32.55 40.53
N SER A 12 8.29 -32.27 39.64
CA SER A 12 6.99 -31.71 40.08
C SER A 12 5.93 -31.86 38.99
N SER A 13 4.94 -32.70 39.33
CA SER A 13 3.52 -32.65 38.93
C SER A 13 3.09 -31.56 37.94
N ILE A 14 2.75 -32.02 36.73
CA ILE A 14 2.00 -31.26 35.73
C ILE A 14 0.55 -31.14 36.24
N SER A 15 0.20 -29.94 36.71
CA SER A 15 -1.18 -29.53 36.97
C SER A 15 -1.83 -29.21 35.63
N SER A 16 -2.76 -30.06 35.21
CA SER A 16 -3.66 -29.83 34.08
C SER A 16 -4.70 -28.79 34.48
N GLU A 17 -4.45 -27.53 34.13
CA GLU A 17 -5.49 -26.50 34.12
C GLU A 17 -6.21 -26.55 32.77
N GLU A 18 -7.50 -26.85 32.86
CA GLU A 18 -8.48 -26.78 31.78
C GLU A 18 -8.50 -25.33 31.27
N LEU A 19 -7.94 -25.12 30.08
CA LEU A 19 -8.17 -23.90 29.33
C LEU A 19 -9.61 -23.95 28.82
N GLU A 20 -10.51 -23.34 29.59
CA GLU A 20 -11.84 -22.97 29.12
C GLU A 20 -11.67 -22.19 27.82
N SER A 21 -12.05 -22.83 26.72
CA SER A 21 -12.15 -22.19 25.43
C SER A 21 -13.31 -21.21 25.48
N GLU A 22 -13.01 -19.96 25.82
CA GLU A 22 -13.90 -18.84 25.54
C GLU A 22 -14.11 -18.79 24.03
N SER A 23 -15.23 -19.37 23.59
CA SER A 23 -15.74 -19.19 22.25
C SER A 23 -16.08 -17.72 22.07
N PHE A 24 -15.13 -16.95 21.54
CA PHE A 24 -15.41 -15.65 20.95
C PHE A 24 -16.35 -15.89 19.76
N SER A 25 -17.64 -15.82 20.05
CA SER A 25 -18.69 -15.57 19.07
C SER A 25 -18.38 -14.21 18.45
N SER A 26 -17.55 -14.20 17.41
CA SER A 26 -17.33 -13.02 16.59
C SER A 26 -18.63 -12.72 15.84
N ASP A 27 -19.42 -11.85 16.44
CA ASP A 27 -20.51 -11.16 15.78
C ASP A 27 -19.84 -10.31 14.68
N SER A 28 -19.70 -10.92 13.49
CA SER A 28 -19.04 -10.35 12.33
C SER A 28 -19.95 -9.30 11.70
N SER A 29 -20.16 -8.21 12.43
CA SER A 29 -20.68 -6.98 11.82
C SER A 29 -19.64 -6.53 10.79
N GLU A 30 -19.94 -6.77 9.51
CA GLU A 30 -19.13 -6.25 8.41
C GLU A 30 -19.04 -4.73 8.55
N VAL A 31 -17.82 -4.20 8.59
CA VAL A 31 -17.62 -2.75 8.63
C VAL A 31 -18.12 -2.17 7.31
N GLU A 32 -19.17 -1.36 7.38
CA GLU A 32 -19.69 -0.66 6.21
C GLU A 32 -18.78 0.51 5.85
N TYR A 33 -18.38 0.54 4.57
CA TYR A 33 -17.59 1.62 3.98
C TYR A 33 -18.40 2.39 2.94
N GLU A 34 -18.44 3.71 3.09
CA GLU A 34 -19.05 4.66 2.16
C GLU A 34 -17.97 5.31 1.28
N ILE A 35 -18.23 5.49 -0.02
CA ILE A 35 -17.36 6.24 -0.93
C ILE A 35 -17.97 7.61 -1.21
N LYS A 36 -17.29 8.69 -0.81
CA LYS A 36 -17.74 10.08 -1.02
C LYS A 36 -16.60 11.04 -1.31
N THR A 37 -16.92 12.25 -1.74
CA THR A 37 -15.94 13.35 -1.89
C THR A 37 -15.39 13.75 -0.54
N ILE A 38 -14.10 14.11 -0.49
CA ILE A 38 -13.43 14.51 0.75
C ILE A 38 -13.65 16.01 0.97
N ASP A 39 -14.22 16.37 2.12
CA ASP A 39 -14.36 17.77 2.53
C ASP A 39 -13.23 18.21 3.48
N ASN A 40 -13.24 19.50 3.85
CA ASN A 40 -12.17 20.10 4.66
C ASN A 40 -12.11 19.57 6.10
N SER A 41 -13.13 18.88 6.62
CA SER A 41 -13.10 18.31 7.97
C SER A 41 -12.09 17.16 8.11
N PHE A 42 -11.67 16.57 6.98
CA PHE A 42 -10.72 15.47 6.92
C PHE A 42 -9.27 15.91 6.66
N GLU A 43 -8.97 17.21 6.66
CA GLU A 43 -7.63 17.75 6.34
C GLU A 43 -6.53 17.10 7.18
N ASP A 44 -6.74 16.95 8.49
CA ASP A 44 -5.74 16.36 9.39
C ASP A 44 -5.51 14.86 9.14
N GLN A 45 -6.58 14.13 8.79
CA GLN A 45 -6.47 12.71 8.44
C GLN A 45 -5.68 12.54 7.12
N ILE A 46 -5.93 13.40 6.14
CA ILE A 46 -5.13 13.44 4.90
C ILE A 46 -3.66 13.74 5.21
N LYS A 47 -3.38 14.78 6.01
CA LYS A 47 -2.00 15.11 6.40
C LYS A 47 -1.29 13.92 7.05
N MET A 48 -1.99 13.15 7.87
CA MET A 48 -1.44 11.93 8.47
C MET A 48 -1.04 10.90 7.40
N PHE A 49 -1.90 10.60 6.43
CA PHE A 49 -1.55 9.73 5.30
C PHE A 49 -0.35 10.26 4.51
N LEU A 50 -0.33 11.55 4.18
CA LEU A 50 0.77 12.14 3.42
C LEU A 50 2.08 12.09 4.19
N LYS A 51 2.05 12.34 5.50
CA LYS A 51 3.22 12.19 6.39
C LYS A 51 3.72 10.74 6.39
N TYR A 52 2.81 9.78 6.51
CA TYR A 52 3.17 8.36 6.46
C TYR A 52 3.71 7.95 5.09
N SER A 53 3.20 8.50 4.00
CA SER A 53 3.65 8.16 2.64
C SER A 53 5.12 8.54 2.40
N LYS A 54 5.64 9.57 3.07
CA LYS A 54 6.97 10.17 2.85
C LYS A 54 7.21 10.64 1.39
N LYS A 55 6.15 10.84 0.59
CA LYS A 55 6.26 11.23 -0.83
C LYS A 55 6.38 12.75 -1.04
N TYR A 56 6.09 13.57 -0.03
CA TYR A 56 5.84 15.01 -0.16
C TYR A 56 6.76 15.87 0.71
N ASP A 57 7.24 17.00 0.18
CA ASP A 57 8.11 17.95 0.91
C ASP A 57 7.29 18.95 1.76
N ASN A 58 6.07 19.30 1.34
CA ASN A 58 5.17 20.22 2.05
C ASN A 58 3.79 19.60 2.22
N ILE A 59 3.57 18.97 3.38
CA ILE A 59 2.34 18.21 3.67
C ILE A 59 1.11 19.13 3.73
N ASP A 60 1.19 20.30 4.34
CA ASP A 60 0.05 21.21 4.48
C ASP A 60 -0.50 21.68 3.14
N LYS A 61 0.39 22.09 2.24
CA LYS A 61 0.00 22.48 0.89
C LYS A 61 -0.55 21.29 0.11
N SER A 62 0.10 20.13 0.24
CA SER A 62 -0.30 18.93 -0.48
C SER A 62 -1.69 18.44 -0.07
N ALA A 63 -2.01 18.46 1.23
CA ALA A 63 -3.30 18.01 1.73
C ALA A 63 -4.47 18.77 1.11
N LYS A 64 -4.39 20.11 1.07
CA LYS A 64 -5.45 20.95 0.51
C LYS A 64 -5.68 20.73 -0.98
N ASP A 65 -4.62 20.50 -1.74
CA ASP A 65 -4.70 20.27 -3.18
C ASP A 65 -5.21 18.86 -3.51
N ILE A 66 -4.81 17.86 -2.71
CA ILE A 66 -5.22 16.45 -2.87
C ILE A 66 -6.70 16.27 -2.52
N MET A 67 -7.17 16.83 -1.40
CA MET A 67 -8.58 16.70 -0.98
C MET A 67 -9.57 17.07 -2.09
N LYS A 68 -9.30 18.16 -2.80
CA LYS A 68 -10.18 18.66 -3.89
C LYS A 68 -10.26 17.74 -5.11
N LYS A 69 -9.33 16.80 -5.24
CA LYS A 69 -9.16 15.94 -6.43
C LYS A 69 -9.37 14.46 -6.12
N SER A 70 -9.70 14.13 -4.88
CA SER A 70 -9.81 12.77 -4.39
C SER A 70 -11.20 12.48 -3.84
N ILE A 71 -11.58 11.22 -3.97
CA ILE A 71 -12.68 10.60 -3.24
C ILE A 71 -12.08 9.76 -2.11
N GLY A 72 -12.83 9.60 -1.03
CA GLY A 72 -12.43 8.84 0.15
C GLY A 72 -13.33 7.65 0.39
N SER A 73 -12.79 6.65 1.07
CA SER A 73 -13.50 5.53 1.68
C SER A 73 -13.61 5.79 3.18
N PHE A 74 -14.84 5.78 3.72
CA PHE A 74 -15.14 6.21 5.07
C PHE A 74 -15.94 5.17 5.85
N SER A 75 -15.74 5.13 7.16
CA SER A 75 -16.70 4.50 8.09
C SER A 75 -16.94 5.48 9.24
N GLY A 76 -18.17 5.99 9.34
CA GLY A 76 -18.49 7.13 10.20
C GLY A 76 -17.66 8.37 9.83
N ASP A 77 -16.98 8.94 10.83
CA ASP A 77 -16.16 10.16 10.72
C ASP A 77 -14.67 9.86 10.43
N TYR A 78 -14.34 8.63 10.04
CA TYR A 78 -12.97 8.21 9.78
C TYR A 78 -12.75 7.94 8.29
N LEU A 79 -11.71 8.55 7.73
CA LEU A 79 -11.21 8.31 6.39
C LEU A 79 -10.21 7.14 6.42
N PHE A 80 -10.51 6.06 5.71
CA PHE A 80 -9.68 4.86 5.68
C PHE A 80 -8.75 4.78 4.48
N ALA A 81 -9.16 5.37 3.36
CA ALA A 81 -8.37 5.48 2.14
C ALA A 81 -8.87 6.64 1.30
N PHE A 82 -8.02 7.17 0.44
CA PHE A 82 -8.43 8.11 -0.60
C PHE A 82 -7.71 7.86 -1.89
N ALA A 83 -8.40 8.13 -3.00
CA ALA A 83 -7.86 7.99 -4.32
C ALA A 83 -8.28 9.15 -5.23
N GLY A 84 -7.43 9.55 -6.16
CA GLY A 84 -7.74 10.58 -7.15
C GLY A 84 -6.68 10.70 -8.23
N PHE A 85 -7.05 11.35 -9.34
CA PHE A 85 -6.13 11.63 -10.43
C PHE A 85 -5.84 13.13 -10.53
N GLU A 86 -4.57 13.47 -10.72
CA GLU A 86 -4.14 14.84 -10.97
C GLU A 86 -3.17 14.90 -12.15
N LEU A 87 -3.17 16.00 -12.91
CA LEU A 87 -2.11 16.27 -13.88
C LEU A 87 -0.74 16.32 -13.18
N PHE A 88 0.22 15.53 -13.66
CA PHE A 88 1.54 15.44 -13.05
C PHE A 88 2.24 16.81 -12.99
N GLU A 89 2.08 17.65 -14.01
CA GLU A 89 2.67 19.00 -14.04
C GLU A 89 2.23 19.91 -12.89
N SER A 90 0.97 19.79 -12.47
CA SER A 90 0.45 20.51 -11.30
C SER A 90 0.97 19.87 -10.01
N HIS A 91 0.98 18.54 -9.96
CA HIS A 91 1.29 17.78 -8.76
C HIS A 91 2.79 17.73 -8.42
N LYS A 92 3.68 17.77 -9.41
CA LYS A 92 5.12 17.51 -9.24
C LYS A 92 5.82 18.48 -8.29
N LYS A 93 5.26 19.67 -8.07
CA LYS A 93 5.78 20.67 -7.11
C LYS A 93 5.53 20.30 -5.65
N LEU A 94 4.62 19.36 -5.39
CA LEU A 94 4.27 18.85 -4.07
C LEU A 94 5.17 17.67 -3.67
N LEU A 95 5.60 16.89 -4.66
CA LEU A 95 6.46 15.72 -4.46
C LEU A 95 7.85 16.10 -3.96
N ASN A 96 8.45 15.17 -3.21
CA ASN A 96 9.84 15.23 -2.85
C ASN A 96 10.74 15.42 -4.08
N LYS A 97 11.76 16.26 -3.95
CA LYS A 97 12.69 16.59 -5.05
C LYS A 97 13.26 15.36 -5.77
N THR A 98 13.58 14.29 -5.06
CA THR A 98 14.13 13.06 -5.65
C THR A 98 13.06 12.28 -6.41
N LEU A 99 11.88 12.09 -5.82
CA LEU A 99 10.73 11.44 -6.48
C LEU A 99 10.30 12.21 -7.74
N ARG A 100 10.17 13.53 -7.64
CA ARG A 100 9.87 14.42 -8.79
C ARG A 100 10.84 14.15 -9.93
N LYS A 101 12.16 14.23 -9.70
CA LYS A 101 13.17 14.03 -10.75
C LYS A 101 13.09 12.64 -11.38
N LYS A 102 12.71 11.63 -10.59
CA LYS A 102 12.55 10.26 -11.09
C LYS A 102 11.29 10.13 -11.95
N CYS A 103 10.18 10.72 -11.51
CA CYS A 103 8.91 10.77 -12.25
C CYS A 103 9.04 11.58 -13.56
N GLU A 104 9.80 12.67 -13.57
CA GLU A 104 10.04 13.50 -14.76
C GLU A 104 10.72 12.71 -15.90
N LYS A 105 11.40 11.60 -15.62
CA LYS A 105 11.97 10.74 -16.67
C LYS A 105 10.90 10.01 -17.50
N PHE A 106 9.70 9.85 -16.95
CA PHE A 106 8.54 9.30 -17.63
C PHE A 106 7.78 10.38 -18.45
N CYS A 107 8.04 11.67 -18.20
CA CYS A 107 7.33 12.80 -18.82
C CYS A 107 7.81 13.08 -20.24
N LYS A 108 7.60 12.13 -21.15
CA LYS A 108 7.66 12.38 -22.60
C LYS A 108 6.34 12.93 -23.15
N GLN A 109 5.28 12.97 -22.33
CA GLN A 109 3.90 13.30 -22.69
C GLN A 109 3.38 14.46 -21.83
N SER A 110 2.66 15.41 -22.44
CA SER A 110 2.18 16.64 -21.78
C SER A 110 0.94 16.45 -20.89
N ASP A 111 0.27 15.31 -20.99
CA ASP A 111 -1.00 14.97 -20.35
C ASP A 111 -0.88 13.89 -19.28
N LEU A 112 0.35 13.51 -18.91
CA LEU A 112 0.60 12.48 -17.90
C LEU A 112 -0.06 12.85 -16.58
N LYS A 113 -0.88 11.94 -16.06
CA LYS A 113 -1.50 12.08 -14.74
C LYS A 113 -0.73 11.31 -13.68
N ILE A 114 -1.03 11.58 -12.42
CA ILE A 114 -0.59 10.78 -11.29
C ILE A 114 -1.83 10.28 -10.54
N LEU A 115 -1.86 8.98 -10.27
CA LEU A 115 -2.79 8.38 -9.32
C LEU A 115 -2.26 8.65 -7.91
N ILE A 116 -3.00 9.44 -7.16
CA ILE A 116 -2.80 9.65 -5.74
C ILE A 116 -3.66 8.61 -5.05
N PHE A 117 -3.06 7.63 -4.39
CA PHE A 117 -3.77 6.61 -3.63
C PHE A 117 -2.99 6.31 -2.34
N GLU A 118 -3.67 6.43 -1.20
CA GLU A 118 -3.17 6.09 0.13
C GLU A 118 -4.29 5.44 0.95
N LYS A 119 -3.91 4.56 1.88
CA LYS A 119 -4.84 3.86 2.76
C LYS A 119 -4.19 3.44 4.07
N PHE A 120 -5.01 3.02 5.03
CA PHE A 120 -4.51 2.25 6.16
C PHE A 120 -4.04 0.86 5.70
N ILE A 121 -2.97 0.37 6.33
CA ILE A 121 -2.29 -0.88 5.95
C ILE A 121 -3.27 -2.07 5.92
N ASN A 122 -4.17 -2.15 6.90
CA ASN A 122 -5.07 -3.29 7.10
C ASN A 122 -6.48 -3.08 6.51
N LEU A 123 -6.64 -2.14 5.56
CA LEU A 123 -7.93 -1.95 4.91
C LEU A 123 -8.29 -3.17 4.06
N GLN A 124 -9.52 -3.67 4.22
CA GLN A 124 -10.03 -4.83 3.51
C GLN A 124 -10.08 -4.60 1.99
N TYR A 125 -9.82 -5.65 1.21
CA TYR A 125 -9.84 -5.60 -0.26
C TYR A 125 -11.19 -5.14 -0.83
N SER A 126 -12.31 -5.48 -0.19
CA SER A 126 -13.64 -5.02 -0.60
C SER A 126 -13.78 -3.50 -0.58
N ALA A 127 -13.21 -2.84 0.43
CA ALA A 127 -13.21 -1.39 0.55
C ALA A 127 -12.27 -0.72 -0.47
N ILE A 128 -11.12 -1.35 -0.75
CA ILE A 128 -10.17 -0.91 -1.77
C ILE A 128 -10.82 -0.97 -3.16
N LEU A 129 -11.47 -2.09 -3.51
CA LEU A 129 -12.19 -2.24 -4.77
C LEU A 129 -13.29 -1.20 -4.93
N LYS A 130 -14.16 -1.05 -3.92
CA LYS A 130 -15.23 -0.05 -3.93
C LYS A 130 -14.69 1.35 -4.24
N LEU A 131 -13.53 1.71 -3.69
CA LEU A 131 -12.90 3.00 -3.96
C LEU A 131 -12.34 3.10 -5.39
N LEU A 132 -11.57 2.10 -5.83
CA LEU A 132 -10.93 2.10 -7.16
C LEU A 132 -11.94 2.06 -8.30
N GLU A 133 -13.03 1.29 -8.17
CA GLU A 133 -14.10 1.20 -9.17
C GLU A 133 -14.88 2.51 -9.35
N LYS A 134 -14.85 3.40 -8.35
CA LYS A 134 -15.49 4.72 -8.41
C LYS A 134 -14.61 5.78 -9.08
N LEU A 135 -13.36 5.47 -9.38
CA LEU A 135 -12.46 6.41 -10.05
C LEU A 135 -12.83 6.56 -11.52
N ILE A 136 -12.86 7.81 -11.98
CA ILE A 136 -12.90 8.11 -13.41
C ILE A 136 -11.47 7.98 -13.95
N VAL A 137 -11.17 6.79 -14.47
CA VAL A 137 -9.84 6.46 -15.01
C VAL A 137 -9.58 7.27 -16.28
N PRO A 138 -8.43 7.95 -16.41
CA PRO A 138 -8.08 8.66 -17.63
C PRO A 138 -7.80 7.69 -18.78
N GLU A 139 -8.07 8.14 -20.01
CA GLU A 139 -7.66 7.42 -21.24
C GLU A 139 -6.15 7.53 -21.52
N SER A 140 -5.45 8.42 -20.80
CA SER A 140 -4.01 8.63 -20.91
C SER A 140 -3.22 7.74 -19.95
N ASN A 141 -1.93 7.56 -20.21
CA ASN A 141 -1.02 6.97 -19.23
C ASN A 141 -0.99 7.81 -17.94
N PHE A 142 -0.65 7.16 -16.84
CA PHE A 142 -0.50 7.81 -15.54
C PHE A 142 0.58 7.13 -14.69
N LEU A 143 1.11 7.88 -13.73
CA LEU A 143 2.07 7.41 -12.77
C LEU A 143 1.37 6.90 -11.51
N TYR A 144 1.92 5.87 -10.91
CA TYR A 144 1.61 5.46 -9.55
C TYR A 144 2.90 5.32 -8.75
N ILE A 145 2.92 5.84 -7.52
CA ILE A 145 4.08 5.79 -6.63
C ILE A 145 3.72 4.92 -5.43
N SER A 146 4.29 3.72 -5.40
CA SER A 146 4.19 2.77 -4.28
C SER A 146 5.33 3.00 -3.30
N ARG A 147 5.03 2.99 -2.00
CA ARG A 147 6.05 2.94 -0.95
C ARG A 147 6.40 1.48 -0.69
N CYS A 148 7.69 1.18 -0.55
CA CYS A 148 8.20 -0.17 -0.36
C CYS A 148 9.10 -0.24 0.88
N ASN A 149 9.19 -1.45 1.42
CA ASN A 149 10.21 -1.87 2.37
C ASN A 149 11.29 -2.64 1.63
N LEU A 150 12.54 -2.39 1.99
CA LEU A 150 13.67 -3.21 1.56
C LEU A 150 13.73 -4.42 2.50
N ILE A 151 13.62 -5.62 1.92
CA ILE A 151 13.60 -6.88 2.69
C ILE A 151 14.94 -7.63 2.58
N SER A 152 15.20 -8.51 3.54
CA SER A 152 16.40 -9.34 3.61
C SER A 152 16.46 -10.40 2.50
N LYS A 153 17.63 -11.01 2.29
CA LYS A 153 17.79 -12.06 1.26
C LYS A 153 16.96 -13.30 1.59
N GLU A 154 16.82 -13.59 2.87
CA GLU A 154 16.02 -14.70 3.41
C GLU A 154 14.54 -14.46 3.09
N GLU A 155 14.01 -13.28 3.40
CA GLU A 155 12.63 -12.90 3.06
C GLU A 155 12.38 -12.91 1.54
N VAL A 156 13.36 -12.49 0.72
CA VAL A 156 13.23 -12.58 -0.75
C VAL A 156 13.07 -14.02 -1.22
N LYS A 157 13.77 -14.98 -0.61
CA LYS A 157 13.63 -16.40 -0.96
C LYS A 157 12.23 -16.92 -0.62
N GLU A 158 11.75 -16.64 0.59
CA GLU A 158 10.40 -17.00 1.01
C GLU A 158 9.33 -16.40 0.07
N MET A 159 9.47 -15.12 -0.28
CA MET A 159 8.57 -14.48 -1.24
C MET A 159 8.64 -15.10 -2.63
N ASN A 160 9.81 -15.53 -3.10
CA ASN A 160 9.96 -16.16 -4.40
C ASN A 160 9.35 -17.56 -4.45
N GLU A 161 9.29 -18.27 -3.32
CA GLU A 161 8.55 -19.54 -3.21
C GLU A 161 7.03 -19.32 -3.31
N ILE A 162 6.51 -18.22 -2.75
CA ILE A 162 5.08 -17.88 -2.78
C ILE A 162 4.68 -17.27 -4.14
N PHE A 163 5.54 -16.41 -4.70
CA PHE A 163 5.30 -15.69 -5.95
C PHE A 163 6.41 -15.96 -6.98
N PRO A 164 6.49 -17.19 -7.51
CA PRO A 164 7.56 -17.61 -8.42
C PRO A 164 7.53 -16.88 -9.77
N GLU A 165 6.41 -16.22 -10.11
CA GLU A 165 6.27 -15.42 -11.32
C GLU A 165 7.05 -14.10 -11.28
N TYR A 166 7.50 -13.64 -10.10
CA TYR A 166 8.24 -12.40 -9.95
C TYR A 166 9.75 -12.65 -9.78
N SER A 167 10.54 -11.74 -10.35
CA SER A 167 12.00 -11.79 -10.19
C SER A 167 12.42 -11.46 -8.75
N ALA A 168 13.53 -12.04 -8.29
CA ALA A 168 14.07 -11.74 -6.95
C ALA A 168 14.37 -10.24 -6.77
N GLU A 169 14.77 -9.53 -7.83
CA GLU A 169 15.02 -8.09 -7.76
C GLU A 169 13.73 -7.28 -7.61
N ASP A 170 12.62 -7.73 -8.21
CA ASP A 170 11.30 -7.15 -7.95
C ASP A 170 10.85 -7.40 -6.51
N LEU A 171 11.07 -8.60 -5.98
CA LEU A 171 10.61 -8.96 -4.63
C LEU A 171 11.42 -8.30 -3.53
N LYS A 172 12.69 -7.94 -3.80
CA LYS A 172 13.56 -7.21 -2.87
C LYS A 172 12.96 -5.89 -2.35
N LEU A 173 12.10 -5.25 -3.15
CA LEU A 173 11.32 -4.11 -2.73
C LEU A 173 9.85 -4.54 -2.58
N ARG A 174 9.52 -5.00 -1.37
CA ARG A 174 8.16 -5.40 -0.99
C ARG A 174 7.32 -4.14 -0.79
N PRO A 175 6.20 -3.97 -1.50
CA PRO A 175 5.27 -2.87 -1.24
C PRO A 175 4.77 -2.85 0.20
N VAL A 176 4.52 -1.65 0.75
CA VAL A 176 3.89 -1.49 2.07
C VAL A 176 2.45 -1.99 2.05
N PHE A 177 1.76 -1.85 0.91
CA PHE A 177 0.43 -2.40 0.68
C PHE A 177 0.55 -3.63 -0.22
N GLU A 178 0.26 -4.79 0.33
CA GLU A 178 0.60 -6.09 -0.28
C GLU A 178 -0.02 -6.26 -1.66
N GLU A 179 -1.23 -5.77 -1.87
CA GLU A 179 -1.92 -5.90 -3.15
C GLU A 179 -1.19 -5.18 -4.29
N GLU A 180 -0.36 -4.17 -4.00
CA GLU A 180 0.46 -3.49 -5.01
C GLU A 180 1.50 -4.42 -5.66
N LEU A 181 1.76 -5.60 -5.10
CA LEU A 181 2.54 -6.65 -5.76
C LEU A 181 1.94 -7.01 -7.13
N PHE A 182 0.61 -6.96 -7.27
CA PHE A 182 -0.07 -7.25 -8.52
C PHE A 182 0.31 -6.31 -9.68
N LEU A 183 0.81 -5.11 -9.38
CA LEU A 183 1.29 -4.14 -10.37
C LEU A 183 2.64 -4.52 -10.99
N LEU A 184 3.39 -5.45 -10.37
CA LEU A 184 4.72 -5.85 -10.84
C LEU A 184 4.72 -6.51 -12.21
N SER A 185 3.65 -7.26 -12.52
CA SER A 185 3.48 -8.00 -13.78
C SER A 185 2.72 -7.23 -14.85
N ASP A 186 1.87 -6.27 -14.47
CA ASP A 186 0.95 -5.60 -15.41
C ASP A 186 1.35 -4.16 -15.76
N SER A 187 2.40 -3.60 -15.15
CA SER A 187 2.84 -2.24 -15.44
C SER A 187 3.56 -2.11 -16.79
N LEU A 188 3.42 -0.95 -17.44
CA LEU A 188 4.10 -0.66 -18.71
C LEU A 188 5.60 -0.45 -18.51
N GLU A 189 5.95 0.27 -17.45
CA GLU A 189 7.33 0.52 -17.03
C GLU A 189 7.35 0.67 -15.51
N LYS A 190 8.46 0.29 -14.88
CA LYS A 190 8.68 0.48 -13.45
C LYS A 190 10.10 0.94 -13.18
N SER A 191 10.26 1.81 -12.19
CA SER A 191 11.57 2.24 -11.72
C SER A 191 11.57 2.44 -10.22
N SER A 192 12.73 2.31 -9.59
CA SER A 192 12.85 2.49 -8.13
C SER A 192 13.73 3.68 -7.77
N THR A 193 13.49 4.22 -6.58
CA THR A 193 14.31 5.25 -5.94
C THR A 193 14.20 5.15 -4.42
N SER A 194 15.13 5.80 -3.72
CA SER A 194 15.09 5.90 -2.26
C SER A 194 15.15 7.37 -1.84
N ILE A 195 14.51 7.70 -0.72
CA ILE A 195 14.62 8.98 -0.02
C ILE A 195 14.87 8.63 1.44
N GLU A 196 16.07 8.97 1.94
CA GLU A 196 16.47 8.61 3.32
C GLU A 196 16.29 7.10 3.59
N ASP A 197 15.45 6.74 4.56
CA ASP A 197 15.10 5.37 4.96
C ASP A 197 13.87 4.80 4.22
N ALA A 198 13.28 5.55 3.28
CA ALA A 198 12.10 5.12 2.53
C ALA A 198 12.47 4.72 1.10
N HIS A 199 11.93 3.59 0.66
CA HIS A 199 12.06 3.10 -0.71
C HIS A 199 10.75 3.26 -1.46
N PHE A 200 10.84 3.54 -2.76
CA PHE A 200 9.69 3.76 -3.62
C PHE A 200 9.85 3.03 -4.94
N ARG A 201 8.74 2.50 -5.42
CA ARG A 201 8.57 2.03 -6.79
C ARG A 201 7.61 2.95 -7.52
N ILE A 202 8.02 3.43 -8.68
CA ILE A 202 7.22 4.27 -9.56
C ILE A 202 6.82 3.41 -10.75
N PHE A 203 5.53 3.30 -10.98
CA PHE A 203 4.93 2.58 -12.09
C PHE A 203 4.38 3.56 -13.11
N LEU A 204 4.59 3.26 -14.39
CA LEU A 204 3.82 3.82 -15.50
C LEU A 204 2.71 2.84 -15.85
N LEU A 205 1.48 3.31 -15.85
CA LEU A 205 0.28 2.53 -16.02
C LEU A 205 -0.63 3.18 -17.07
N ASN A 206 -1.54 2.40 -17.64
CA ASN A 206 -2.69 2.87 -18.40
C ASN A 206 -3.98 2.28 -17.80
N ASP A 207 -5.12 2.53 -18.45
CA ASP A 207 -6.43 2.03 -18.02
C ASP A 207 -6.49 0.49 -18.00
N GLU A 208 -5.88 -0.19 -18.97
CA GLU A 208 -5.80 -1.66 -19.01
C GLU A 208 -5.01 -2.22 -17.83
N CYS A 209 -3.89 -1.60 -17.45
CA CYS A 209 -3.12 -1.98 -16.27
C CYS A 209 -3.98 -1.90 -15.00
N LEU A 210 -4.74 -0.82 -14.83
CA LEU A 210 -5.60 -0.63 -13.66
C LEU A 210 -6.78 -1.60 -13.63
N LYS A 211 -7.39 -1.89 -14.78
CA LYS A 211 -8.43 -2.93 -14.90
C LYS A 211 -7.91 -4.31 -14.48
N LYS A 212 -6.70 -4.69 -14.93
CA LYS A 212 -6.06 -5.95 -14.52
C LYS A 212 -5.75 -5.99 -13.03
N TYR A 213 -5.26 -4.88 -12.47
CA TYR A 213 -5.00 -4.73 -11.04
C TYR A 213 -6.27 -4.91 -10.20
N ILE A 214 -7.36 -4.20 -10.56
CA ILE A 214 -8.67 -4.34 -9.92
C ILE A 214 -9.18 -5.79 -10.04
N ALA A 215 -9.07 -6.40 -11.22
CA ALA A 215 -9.49 -7.78 -11.43
C ALA A 215 -8.68 -8.80 -10.60
N LYS A 216 -7.41 -8.53 -10.29
CA LYS A 216 -6.60 -9.37 -9.39
C LYS A 216 -7.05 -9.20 -7.94
N ILE A 217 -7.24 -7.98 -7.46
CA ILE A 217 -7.77 -7.74 -6.10
C ILE A 217 -9.14 -8.40 -5.93
N SER A 218 -10.01 -8.32 -6.94
CA SER A 218 -11.33 -8.97 -6.91
C SER A 218 -11.31 -10.48 -6.79
N LYS A 219 -10.19 -11.16 -7.10
CA LYS A 219 -10.07 -12.61 -6.95
C LYS A 219 -9.65 -13.04 -5.54
N GLU A 220 -9.19 -12.10 -4.72
CA GLU A 220 -8.76 -12.32 -3.33
C GLU A 220 -9.90 -12.14 -2.31
N ILE A 221 -11.14 -11.89 -2.79
CA ILE A 221 -12.37 -11.77 -2.00
C ILE A 221 -13.24 -12.99 -2.28
#